data_AF-A0AAD7GQJ3-F1
#
_entry.id   AF-A0AAD7GQJ3-F1
#
_cell.length_a   1.000
_cell.length_b   1.000
_cell.length_c   1.000
_cell.angle_alpha   90.00
_cell.angle_beta   90.00
_cell.angle_gamma   90.00
#
_symmetry.space_group_name_H-M   'P 1'
#
loop_
_entity.id
_entity.type
_entity.pdbx_description
1 polymer ?
#
loop_
_entity_poly.entity_id
_entity_poly.type
_entity_poly.pdbx_seq_one_letter_code
_entity_poly.pdbx_strand_id
1 'polypeptide(L)' 'KRTLLQATIDTHKALMSPIRCIPQDVLSEIFSACLPTAHNALIDPDKALLLLGRICRPWQSVMYSTLKLW' A
#
# COMPACT_ATOMS: atom_id res chain seq x y z
N LYS A 1 -21.15 18.37 -1.19
CA LYS A 1 -19.83 18.79 -0.63
C LYS A 1 -18.73 17.73 -0.82
N ARG A 2 -18.98 16.45 -0.56
CA ARG A 2 -17.97 15.36 -0.71
C ARG A 2 -17.54 15.08 -2.16
N THR A 3 -18.48 15.18 -3.10
CA THR A 3 -18.25 14.96 -4.55
C THR A 3 -17.36 16.02 -5.20
N LEU A 4 -17.51 17.28 -4.81
CA LEU A 4 -16.68 18.38 -5.33
C LEU A 4 -15.21 18.18 -4.95
N LEU A 5 -14.95 17.88 -3.67
CA LEU A 5 -13.62 17.57 -3.16
C LEU A 5 -13.01 16.34 -3.85
N GLN A 6 -13.83 15.31 -4.10
CA GLN A 6 -13.37 14.10 -4.79
C GLN A 6 -12.96 14.39 -6.24
N ALA A 7 -13.77 15.17 -6.96
CA ALA A 7 -13.46 15.57 -8.32
C ALA A 7 -12.17 16.40 -8.40
N THR A 8 -11.94 17.31 -7.43
CA THR A 8 -10.69 18.08 -7.34
C THR A 8 -9.50 17.16 -7.06
N ILE A 9 -9.63 16.21 -6.13
CA ILE A 9 -8.58 15.22 -5.84
C ILE A 9 -8.26 14.41 -7.10
N ASP A 10 -9.28 13.96 -7.83
CA ASP A 10 -9.11 13.15 -9.04
C ASP A 10 -8.42 13.92 -10.17
N THR A 11 -8.70 15.22 -10.34
CA THR A 11 -7.98 16.04 -11.34
C THR A 11 -6.50 16.19 -10.99
N HIS A 12 -6.18 16.24 -9.70
CA HIS A 12 -4.81 16.40 -9.22
C HIS A 12 -4.09 15.06 -9.03
N LYS A 13 -4.76 13.90 -9.16
CA LYS A 13 -4.13 12.57 -9.07
C LYS A 13 -3.01 12.39 -10.10
N ALA A 14 -3.14 12.97 -11.29
CA ALA A 14 -2.08 12.93 -12.32
C ALA A 14 -0.80 13.67 -11.88
N LEU A 15 -0.91 14.63 -10.97
CA LEU A 15 0.22 15.37 -10.38
C LEU A 15 0.77 14.69 -9.11
N MET A 16 0.07 13.68 -8.59
CA MET A 16 0.52 12.93 -7.43
C MET A 16 1.60 11.93 -7.83
N SER A 17 2.57 11.72 -6.93
CA SER A 17 3.63 10.72 -7.12
C SER A 17 3.07 9.39 -7.66
N PRO A 18 3.69 8.77 -8.69
CA PRO A 18 3.23 7.54 -9.34
C PRO A 18 2.89 6.42 -8.37
N ILE A 19 3.58 6.40 -7.22
CA ILE A 19 3.38 5.46 -6.13
C ILE A 19 1.94 5.46 -5.59
N ARG A 20 1.19 6.56 -5.73
CA ARG A 20 -0.21 6.68 -5.29
C ARG A 20 -1.23 6.28 -6.35
N CYS A 21 -0.79 6.03 -7.57
CA CYS A 21 -1.61 5.56 -8.69
C CYS A 21 -1.47 4.05 -8.94
N ILE A 22 -0.68 3.34 -8.12
CA ILE A 22 -0.53 1.88 -8.25
C ILE A 22 -1.86 1.20 -7.88
N PRO A 23 -2.40 0.31 -8.75
CA PRO A 23 -3.56 -0.48 -8.43
C PRO A 23 -3.36 -1.35 -7.18
N GLN A 24 -4.44 -1.61 -6.45
CA GLN A 24 -4.40 -2.42 -5.23
C GLN A 24 -3.84 -3.83 -5.47
N ASP A 25 -4.13 -4.44 -6.62
CA ASP A 25 -3.70 -5.80 -6.95
C ASP A 25 -2.17 -5.88 -7.10
N VAL A 26 -1.58 -4.92 -7.82
CA VAL A 26 -0.12 -4.79 -7.99
C VAL A 26 0.56 -4.54 -6.65
N LEU A 27 -0.05 -3.72 -5.80
CA LEU A 27 0.42 -3.50 -4.43
C LEU A 27 0.44 -4.79 -3.60
N SER A 28 -0.62 -5.59 -3.69
CA SER A 28 -0.72 -6.86 -2.98
C SER A 28 0.35 -7.86 -3.45
N GLU A 29 0.65 -7.88 -4.75
CA GLU A 29 1.72 -8.70 -5.32
C GLU A 29 3.11 -8.25 -4.86
N ILE A 30 3.40 -6.94 -4.87
CA ILE A 30 4.65 -6.38 -4.34
C ILE A 30 4.82 -6.75 -2.86
N PHE A 31 3.76 -6.59 -2.07
CA PHE A 31 3.77 -6.96 -0.67
C PHE A 31 4.05 -8.45 -0.48
N SER A 32 3.38 -9.30 -1.26
CA SER A 32 3.57 -10.77 -1.27
C SER A 32 5.00 -11.17 -1.64
N ALA A 33 5.59 -10.52 -2.64
CA ALA A 33 6.98 -10.76 -3.06
C ALA A 33 8.01 -10.29 -2.03
N CYS A 34 7.65 -9.31 -1.19
CA CYS A 34 8.49 -8.83 -0.09
C CYS A 34 8.42 -9.72 1.15
N LEU A 35 7.55 -10.76 1.18
CA LEU A 35 7.53 -11.71 2.29
C LEU A 35 8.71 -12.68 2.20
N PRO A 36 9.44 -12.87 3.32
CA PRO A 36 10.50 -13.88 3.39
C PRO A 36 9.88 -15.28 3.29
N THR A 37 10.21 -16.02 2.24
CA THR A 37 9.69 -17.39 1.99
C THR A 37 10.29 -18.43 2.95
N ALA A 38 11.37 -18.10 3.64
CA ALA A 38 12.24 -19.10 4.25
C ALA A 38 12.01 -19.36 5.75
N HIS A 39 11.59 -18.39 6.57
CA HIS A 39 11.49 -18.56 8.03
C HIS A 39 10.27 -17.81 8.58
N ASN A 40 9.65 -18.39 9.61
CA ASN A 40 8.49 -17.88 10.35
C ASN A 40 8.48 -16.36 10.36
N ALA A 41 7.42 -15.79 9.76
CA ALA A 41 7.22 -14.36 9.54
C ALA A 41 7.02 -13.63 10.87
N LEU A 42 8.06 -13.55 11.69
CA LEU A 42 8.17 -12.47 12.64
C LEU A 42 8.23 -11.22 11.78
N ILE A 43 7.16 -10.44 11.86
CA ILE A 43 7.01 -9.11 11.29
C ILE A 43 8.17 -8.29 11.86
N ASP A 44 9.30 -8.35 11.18
CA ASP A 44 10.48 -7.60 11.53
C ASP A 44 10.18 -6.14 11.17
N PRO A 45 10.23 -5.21 12.13
CA PRO A 45 9.96 -3.80 11.90
C PRO A 45 10.83 -3.16 10.81
N ASP A 46 11.97 -3.77 10.48
CA ASP A 46 12.86 -3.34 9.39
C ASP A 46 12.56 -3.98 8.03
N LYS A 47 11.58 -4.90 7.92
CA LYS A 47 11.20 -5.49 6.63
C LYS A 47 10.33 -4.55 5.79
N ALA A 48 10.65 -4.54 4.49
CA ALA A 48 10.11 -3.66 3.45
C ALA A 48 8.60 -3.40 3.54
N LEU A 49 7.79 -4.40 3.91
CA LEU A 49 6.34 -4.28 4.11
C LEU A 49 5.92 -3.13 5.04
N LEU A 50 6.57 -2.96 6.20
CA LEU A 50 6.20 -1.90 7.16
C LEU A 50 6.66 -0.52 6.70
N LEU A 51 7.79 -0.44 5.98
CA LEU A 51 8.26 0.80 5.36
C LEU A 51 7.29 1.25 4.25
N LEU A 52 6.85 0.31 3.41
CA LEU A 52 5.90 0.57 2.32
C LEU A 52 4.52 0.97 2.88
N GLY A 53 4.07 0.37 3.99
CA GLY A 53 2.83 0.74 4.69
C GLY A 53 2.82 2.17 5.25
N ARG A 54 3.98 2.83 5.40
CA ARG A 54 4.11 4.21 5.89
C ARG A 54 4.04 5.28 4.79
N ILE A 55 4.06 4.89 3.51
CA ILE A 55 4.12 5.83 2.37
C ILE A 55 2.80 6.60 2.19
N CYS A 56 1.66 5.90 2.25
CA CYS A 56 0.35 6.53 2.16
C CYS A 56 -0.78 5.66 2.76
N ARG A 57 -1.91 6.29 3.13
CA ARG A 57 -3.07 5.62 3.73
C ARG A 57 -3.60 4.41 2.91
N PRO A 58 -3.72 4.49 1.57
CA PRO A 58 -4.18 3.34 0.78
C PRO A 58 -3.24 2.13 0.88
N TRP A 59 -1.93 2.36 0.84
CA TRP A 59 -0.93 1.29 0.96
C TRP A 59 -0.97 0.66 2.35
N GLN A 60 -1.15 1.48 3.39
CA GLN A 60 -1.35 1.00 4.75
C GLN A 60 -2.56 0.07 4.85
N SER A 61 -3.67 0.42 4.20
CA SER A 61 -4.88 -0.43 4.17
C SER A 61 -4.61 -1.79 3.52
N VAL A 62 -3.92 -1.81 2.38
CA VAL A 62 -3.58 -3.05 1.67
C VAL A 62 -2.62 -3.89 2.51
N MET A 63 -1.61 -3.26 3.11
CA MET A 63 -0.65 -3.92 3.98
C MET A 63 -1.32 -4.59 5.20
N TYR A 64 -2.29 -3.91 5.84
CA TYR A 64 -3.08 -4.54 6.92
C TYR A 64 -3.93 -5.70 6.43
N SER A 65 -4.56 -5.59 5.25
CA SER A 65 -5.32 -6.70 4.66
C SER A 65 -4.43 -7.90 4.35
N THR A 66 -3.24 -7.66 3.77
CA THR A 66 -2.27 -8.70 3.48
C THR A 66 -1.75 -9.33 4.77
N LEU A 67 -1.36 -8.56 5.80
CA LEU A 67 -0.93 -9.13 7.08
C LEU A 67 -2.01 -9.90 7.84
N LYS A 68 -3.29 -9.48 7.77
CA LYS A 68 -4.40 -10.18 8.44
C LYS A 68 -4.69 -11.57 7.86
N LEU A 69 -4.19 -11.86 6.66
CA LEU A 69 -4.35 -13.14 5.96
C LEU A 69 -3.27 -14.17 6.34
N TRP A 70 -2.29 -13.78 7.15
CA TRP A 70 -1.25 -14.64 7.73
C TRP A 70 -1.51 -14.88 9.22
#